data_AF-A0ABD6B6S3-F1
#
_entry.id   AF-A0ABD6B6S3-F1
#
_cell.length_a   1.000
_cell.length_b   1.000
_cell.length_c   1.000
_cell.angle_alpha   90.00
_cell.angle_beta   90.00
_cell.angle_gamma   90.00
#
_symmetry.space_group_name_H-M   'P 1'
#
loop_
_entity.id
_entity.type
_entity.pdbx_description
1 polymer ?
#
loop_
_entity_poly.entity_id
_entity_poly.type
_entity_poly.pdbx_seq_one_letter_code
_entity_poly.pdbx_strand_id
1 'polypeptide(L)'
;MQRRALLKTAAAGALLGSVGVSTSTSALAATGTIDSLVFDSTASQLNAEKEPLTDDSLVAVWAAETATTVDEDGNDDAVIYPEDASIPLVTSDDGVVGFGAPIVQNGTDFGFGNEEFVQNVLDAEADGSAVAFDDGHGQFYDSDSFSQFLNYAEANGYETSATTDLAGALPDADAAIVTSPATAFTDDELDALATFVDGGGALLLFDQSDYGDYDATANLNEIADAIGLGFRFNDDQVIDEGSNDGIGFVPTTDRFDAETFDYFADRPGIAPPELEKGEQYEVDVISVTDGDTADVRFSNGWVDTVRILGLDTPETGETEENLDEWEGLEDESYLKDRGDDAAAFADDLLGDETVSIRFDDEEPLRGDFGRLLAYIDVDRDGDGTYEYPYNRAAVREGYARVYDSGFGQHDSFLEEEFAARDEGLRLWAESDPDASETIRNGEVTEIYAPYAASVRTTDGQIDAKRVPVAASPTATQQDADLTYDGDVPLVGIDQHARVAMAGSTLVDEQFEDSEFPDDVSGYGNYAFLTSLLDRLSDREGDVLIDGGHGQ
;
A
#
# COMPACT_ATOMS: atom_id res chain seq x y z
N MET A 1 8.32 1.35 7.38
CA MET A 1 7.11 2.20 7.53
C MET A 1 5.89 1.30 7.36
N GLN A 2 5.21 0.92 8.43
CA GLN A 2 3.99 0.11 8.30
C GLN A 2 2.80 1.03 8.05
N ARG A 3 2.54 1.33 6.77
CA ARG A 3 1.22 1.78 6.30
C ARG A 3 0.22 0.68 6.66
N ARG A 4 -1.03 1.01 7.03
CA ARG A 4 -2.11 0.00 6.92
C ARG A 4 -2.18 -0.38 5.45
N ALA A 5 -1.83 -1.62 5.13
CA ALA A 5 -2.02 -2.14 3.77
C ALA A 5 -3.51 -1.99 3.41
N LEU A 6 -3.78 -1.34 2.28
CA LEU A 6 -5.10 -1.19 1.67
C LEU A 6 -5.65 -2.55 1.24
N LEU A 7 -6.16 -3.35 2.18
CA LEU A 7 -6.97 -4.53 1.85
C LEU A 7 -8.39 -4.08 1.47
N LYS A 8 -8.60 -3.76 0.20
CA LYS A 8 -9.95 -3.79 -0.40
C LYS A 8 -10.36 -5.27 -0.55
N THR A 9 -10.72 -5.94 0.54
CA THR A 9 -11.19 -7.33 0.49
C THR A 9 -12.50 -7.37 -0.29
N ALA A 10 -12.47 -8.02 -1.46
CA ALA A 10 -13.62 -8.20 -2.32
C ALA A 10 -14.76 -8.93 -1.59
N ALA A 11 -15.76 -8.19 -1.12
CA ALA A 11 -17.07 -8.75 -0.77
C ALA A 11 -17.81 -9.13 -2.06
N ALA A 12 -17.41 -10.23 -2.69
CA ALA A 12 -18.13 -10.85 -3.79
C ALA A 12 -19.47 -11.41 -3.28
N GLY A 13 -20.53 -10.60 -3.34
CA GLY A 13 -21.85 -10.91 -2.80
C GLY A 13 -23.01 -10.32 -3.59
N ALA A 14 -23.01 -10.52 -4.91
CA ALA A 14 -24.17 -10.48 -5.82
C ALA A 14 -25.20 -9.34 -5.66
N LEU A 15 -25.17 -8.36 -6.57
CA LEU A 15 -26.38 -7.78 -7.18
C LEU A 15 -26.04 -7.12 -8.54
N LEU A 16 -26.36 -7.83 -9.62
CA LEU A 16 -26.39 -7.30 -10.98
C LEU A 16 -27.42 -6.18 -11.08
N GLY A 17 -26.94 -4.96 -11.30
CA GLY A 17 -27.74 -3.79 -11.63
C GLY A 17 -26.94 -2.83 -12.50
N SER A 18 -26.87 -3.13 -13.79
CA SER A 18 -26.21 -2.29 -14.80
C SER A 18 -26.81 -0.88 -14.82
N VAL A 19 -26.06 0.10 -14.31
CA VAL A 19 -26.15 1.50 -14.75
C VAL A 19 -24.74 1.89 -15.15
N GLY A 20 -24.49 1.93 -16.45
CA GLY A 20 -23.24 2.47 -16.99
C GLY A 20 -23.19 3.96 -16.70
N VAL A 21 -22.29 4.35 -15.81
CA VAL A 21 -21.76 5.71 -15.78
C VAL A 21 -20.55 5.68 -16.70
N SER A 22 -20.68 6.31 -17.87
CA SER A 22 -19.52 6.69 -18.66
C SER A 22 -18.83 7.82 -17.93
N THR A 23 -17.82 7.51 -17.12
CA THR A 23 -16.81 8.49 -16.71
C THR A 23 -16.02 8.83 -17.97
N SER A 24 -16.09 10.09 -18.40
CA SER A 24 -15.29 10.59 -19.51
C SER A 24 -14.07 11.26 -18.91
N THR A 25 -12.89 10.83 -19.31
CA THR A 25 -11.55 11.36 -18.98
C THR A 25 -11.30 12.76 -19.52
N SER A 26 -11.92 13.70 -18.87
CA SER A 26 -11.44 15.08 -18.84
C SER A 26 -11.52 15.47 -17.38
N ALA A 27 -10.59 16.31 -16.92
CA ALA A 27 -10.76 17.06 -15.67
C ALA A 27 -12.25 17.41 -15.56
N LEU A 28 -12.92 16.89 -14.51
CA LEU A 28 -14.37 17.03 -14.37
C LEU A 28 -14.67 18.51 -14.58
N ALA A 29 -15.60 18.80 -15.49
CA ALA A 29 -15.88 20.19 -15.78
C ALA A 29 -16.41 20.82 -14.49
N ALA A 30 -15.72 21.84 -13.94
CA ALA A 30 -16.14 22.54 -12.74
C ALA A 30 -17.65 22.91 -12.80
N THR A 31 -18.45 22.31 -11.93
CA THR A 31 -19.89 22.43 -11.80
C THR A 31 -20.36 22.88 -10.42
N GLY A 32 -19.66 23.85 -9.81
CA GLY A 32 -20.20 24.60 -8.68
C GLY A 32 -19.45 24.34 -7.38
N THR A 33 -19.86 23.31 -6.64
CA THR A 33 -19.33 23.00 -5.32
C THR A 33 -18.77 21.59 -5.33
N ILE A 34 -17.64 21.36 -4.65
CA ILE A 34 -17.08 20.02 -4.42
C ILE A 34 -18.17 19.11 -3.87
N ASP A 35 -18.29 17.89 -4.40
CA ASP A 35 -19.41 17.00 -4.10
C ASP A 35 -19.26 16.32 -2.72
N SER A 36 -18.05 15.92 -2.34
CA SER A 36 -17.74 15.24 -1.08
C SER A 36 -16.24 15.23 -0.83
N LEU A 37 -15.77 15.09 0.40
CA LEU A 37 -14.34 14.94 0.72
C LEU A 37 -14.08 13.54 1.30
N VAL A 38 -12.86 13.03 1.10
CA VAL A 38 -12.38 11.78 1.72
C VAL A 38 -11.33 12.09 2.79
N PHE A 39 -11.33 11.34 3.88
CA PHE A 39 -10.41 11.52 4.99
C PHE A 39 -9.82 10.16 5.35
N ASP A 40 -8.59 9.87 4.93
CA ASP A 40 -7.90 8.65 5.34
C ASP A 40 -7.34 8.84 6.74
N SER A 41 -7.78 8.02 7.69
CA SER A 41 -7.21 7.95 9.04
C SER A 41 -7.23 9.31 9.76
N THR A 42 -8.42 9.92 9.83
CA THR A 42 -8.62 11.25 10.44
C THR A 42 -8.96 11.20 11.91
N ALA A 43 -8.45 12.18 12.64
CA ALA A 43 -8.91 12.56 13.96
C ALA A 43 -10.05 13.59 13.89
N SER A 44 -10.77 13.73 15.00
CA SER A 44 -11.72 14.82 15.22
C SER A 44 -11.05 16.02 15.88
N GLN A 45 -11.79 17.12 16.08
CA GLN A 45 -11.26 18.34 16.67
C GLN A 45 -12.05 18.81 17.89
N LEU A 46 -11.37 19.26 18.92
CA LEU A 46 -11.92 19.72 20.20
C LEU A 46 -11.93 21.25 20.29
N ASN A 47 -12.56 21.78 21.34
CA ASN A 47 -12.41 23.19 21.69
C ASN A 47 -11.09 23.45 22.45
N ALA A 48 -10.79 24.73 22.72
CA ALA A 48 -9.61 25.16 23.47
C ALA A 48 -9.49 24.55 24.88
N GLU A 49 -10.60 24.12 25.49
CA GLU A 49 -10.61 23.40 26.78
C GLU A 49 -10.40 21.88 26.66
N LYS A 50 -10.18 21.35 25.44
CA LYS A 50 -10.11 19.92 25.13
C LYS A 50 -11.40 19.18 25.48
N GLU A 51 -12.54 19.82 25.25
CA GLU A 51 -13.88 19.23 25.30
C GLU A 51 -14.47 19.20 23.87
N PRO A 52 -15.54 18.43 23.60
CA PRO A 52 -16.17 18.43 22.28
C PRO A 52 -16.48 19.85 21.78
N LEU A 53 -15.95 20.18 20.60
CA LEU A 53 -16.20 21.45 19.91
C LEU A 53 -17.66 21.56 19.50
N THR A 54 -18.30 22.63 19.97
CA THR A 54 -19.73 22.93 19.73
C THR A 54 -19.94 24.33 19.15
N ASP A 55 -18.86 25.07 18.90
CA ASP A 55 -18.91 26.34 18.19
C ASP A 55 -18.84 26.09 16.69
N ASP A 56 -20.01 25.94 16.07
CA ASP A 56 -20.12 25.67 14.63
C ASP A 56 -19.48 26.77 13.78
N SER A 57 -19.27 27.98 14.32
CA SER A 57 -18.66 29.08 13.54
C SER A 57 -17.18 28.86 13.22
N LEU A 58 -16.55 27.87 13.85
CA LEU A 58 -15.18 27.46 13.56
C LEU A 58 -15.11 26.26 12.61
N VAL A 59 -16.21 25.56 12.34
CA VAL A 59 -16.17 24.24 11.68
C VAL A 59 -16.56 24.36 10.20
N ALA A 60 -15.61 24.08 9.31
CA ALA A 60 -15.86 24.08 7.87
C ALA A 60 -16.43 22.75 7.38
N VAL A 61 -15.96 21.62 7.94
CA VAL A 61 -16.36 20.27 7.52
C VAL A 61 -16.67 19.40 8.72
N TRP A 62 -17.81 18.71 8.67
CA TRP A 62 -18.18 17.67 9.64
C TRP A 62 -18.09 16.28 9.02
N ALA A 63 -17.84 15.27 9.86
CA ALA A 63 -18.05 13.88 9.49
C ALA A 63 -19.53 13.61 9.17
N ALA A 64 -19.77 12.58 8.36
CA ALA A 64 -21.12 12.10 8.09
C ALA A 64 -21.85 11.71 9.39
N GLU A 65 -23.19 11.75 9.38
CA GLU A 65 -23.99 11.42 10.57
C GLU A 65 -23.81 9.97 11.06
N THR A 66 -23.23 9.11 10.23
CA THR A 66 -22.93 7.71 10.54
C THR A 66 -21.59 7.48 11.21
N ALA A 67 -20.73 8.51 11.25
CA ALA A 67 -19.39 8.42 11.79
C ALA A 67 -19.38 8.38 13.32
N THR A 68 -18.35 7.74 13.86
CA THR A 68 -18.10 7.59 15.30
C THR A 68 -16.62 7.78 15.60
N THR A 69 -16.29 8.29 16.79
CA THR A 69 -14.92 8.41 17.28
C THR A 69 -14.55 7.17 18.10
N VAL A 70 -13.33 6.65 17.91
CA VAL A 70 -12.75 5.54 18.69
C VAL A 70 -11.37 5.94 19.21
N ASP A 71 -10.95 5.27 20.28
CA ASP A 71 -9.58 5.29 20.82
C ASP A 71 -8.93 3.97 20.34
N GLU A 72 -8.11 4.06 19.30
CA GLU A 72 -7.56 2.91 18.57
C GLU A 72 -6.24 2.43 19.19
N ASP A 73 -5.44 3.32 19.79
CA ASP A 73 -4.16 2.96 20.42
C ASP A 73 -4.33 2.42 21.86
N GLY A 74 -5.48 2.69 22.48
CA GLY A 74 -5.90 2.19 23.78
C GLY A 74 -5.16 2.82 24.97
N ASN A 75 -4.63 4.03 24.80
CA ASN A 75 -3.91 4.77 25.84
C ASN A 75 -4.86 5.60 26.79
N ASP A 76 -6.17 5.67 26.47
CA ASP A 76 -7.24 6.40 27.17
C ASP A 76 -7.11 7.95 27.16
N ASP A 77 -6.44 8.57 26.18
CA ASP A 77 -6.36 10.04 26.05
C ASP A 77 -7.26 10.68 24.97
N ALA A 78 -7.94 9.85 24.16
CA ALA A 78 -8.99 10.25 23.24
C ALA A 78 -10.23 10.86 23.93
N VAL A 79 -10.77 11.96 23.38
CA VAL A 79 -12.08 12.50 23.78
C VAL A 79 -13.17 11.97 22.84
N ILE A 80 -13.94 11.00 23.32
CA ILE A 80 -15.02 10.40 22.53
C ILE A 80 -16.22 11.35 22.39
N TYR A 81 -16.59 11.63 21.15
CA TYR A 81 -17.79 12.42 20.84
C TYR A 81 -19.07 11.65 21.20
N PRO A 82 -20.09 12.32 21.79
CA PRO A 82 -21.39 11.69 22.02
C PRO A 82 -22.07 11.26 20.71
N GLU A 83 -22.84 10.17 20.73
CA GLU A 83 -23.52 9.61 19.53
C GLU A 83 -24.40 10.62 18.77
N ASP A 84 -24.96 11.63 19.44
CA ASP A 84 -25.82 12.65 18.83
C ASP A 84 -25.07 13.95 18.45
N ALA A 85 -23.75 14.02 18.69
CA ALA A 85 -22.94 15.20 18.40
C ALA A 85 -22.35 15.12 16.98
N SER A 86 -22.28 16.26 16.28
CA SER A 86 -21.54 16.32 15.01
C SER A 86 -20.05 16.36 15.29
N ILE A 87 -19.29 15.56 14.54
CA ILE A 87 -17.84 15.41 14.69
C ILE A 87 -17.17 16.37 13.69
N PRO A 88 -16.40 17.39 14.13
CA PRO A 88 -15.68 18.28 13.24
C PRO A 88 -14.42 17.61 12.69
N LEU A 89 -14.15 17.80 11.40
CA LEU A 89 -12.97 17.26 10.70
C LEU A 89 -12.04 18.36 10.19
N VAL A 90 -12.60 19.54 9.86
CA VAL A 90 -11.84 20.71 9.44
C VAL A 90 -12.39 21.94 10.15
N THR A 91 -11.50 22.70 10.79
CA THR A 91 -11.81 23.98 11.42
C THR A 91 -10.96 25.11 10.88
N SER A 92 -11.43 26.34 11.04
CA SER A 92 -10.73 27.56 10.66
C SER A 92 -10.93 28.63 11.73
N ASP A 93 -9.84 29.24 12.19
CA ASP A 93 -9.84 30.33 13.15
C ASP A 93 -8.68 31.30 12.87
N ASP A 94 -9.00 32.58 12.66
CA ASP A 94 -8.04 33.68 12.42
C ASP A 94 -6.92 33.36 11.38
N GLY A 95 -7.27 32.74 10.26
CA GLY A 95 -6.32 32.40 9.18
C GLY A 95 -5.55 31.10 9.39
N VAL A 96 -5.87 30.36 10.46
CA VAL A 96 -5.34 29.02 10.71
C VAL A 96 -6.40 27.97 10.43
N VAL A 97 -6.12 27.02 9.54
CA VAL A 97 -7.02 25.92 9.17
C VAL A 97 -6.45 24.61 9.66
N GLY A 98 -7.18 23.92 10.53
CA GLY A 98 -6.81 22.61 11.06
C GLY A 98 -7.54 21.49 10.32
N PHE A 99 -6.81 20.45 9.92
CA PHE A 99 -7.33 19.26 9.26
C PHE A 99 -7.03 18.04 10.13
N GLY A 100 -8.03 17.20 10.42
CA GLY A 100 -7.85 15.99 11.23
C GLY A 100 -7.03 14.87 10.57
N ALA A 101 -6.69 15.01 9.29
CA ALA A 101 -5.84 14.10 8.53
C ALA A 101 -5.02 14.91 7.51
N PRO A 102 -3.86 14.41 7.02
CA PRO A 102 -3.39 14.80 5.70
C PRO A 102 -4.48 14.34 4.71
N ILE A 103 -5.05 15.29 3.97
CA ILE A 103 -6.11 14.98 2.99
C ILE A 103 -5.65 15.18 1.56
N VAL A 104 -4.36 15.48 1.35
CA VAL A 104 -3.76 15.78 0.03
C VAL A 104 -2.35 15.17 -0.15
N GLN A 105 -2.03 14.17 0.65
CA GLN A 105 -0.86 13.31 0.49
C GLN A 105 -0.97 12.50 -0.82
N ASN A 106 0.18 12.10 -1.35
CA ASN A 106 0.25 11.25 -2.53
C ASN A 106 -0.54 9.96 -2.29
N GLY A 107 -1.38 9.61 -3.26
CA GLY A 107 -2.26 8.43 -3.19
C GLY A 107 -3.67 8.70 -2.64
N THR A 108 -3.97 9.90 -2.15
CA THR A 108 -5.37 10.29 -1.86
C THR A 108 -6.21 10.24 -3.14
N ASP A 109 -7.45 9.75 -3.04
CA ASP A 109 -8.40 9.78 -4.15
C ASP A 109 -8.93 11.21 -4.38
N PHE A 110 -8.23 11.94 -5.25
CA PHE A 110 -8.65 13.26 -5.71
C PHE A 110 -9.93 13.26 -6.57
N GLY A 111 -10.52 12.09 -6.85
CA GLY A 111 -11.90 12.01 -7.35
C GLY A 111 -12.93 12.63 -6.39
N PHE A 112 -12.58 12.82 -5.12
CA PHE A 112 -13.37 13.56 -4.14
C PHE A 112 -13.14 15.09 -4.20
N GLY A 113 -12.07 15.59 -4.81
CA GLY A 113 -11.79 17.04 -4.90
C GLY A 113 -11.08 17.62 -3.67
N ASN A 114 -10.36 16.77 -2.93
CA ASN A 114 -9.58 17.16 -1.76
C ASN A 114 -8.47 18.18 -2.08
N GLU A 115 -7.76 17.99 -3.18
CA GLU A 115 -6.74 18.91 -3.67
C GLU A 115 -7.34 20.26 -4.05
N GLU A 116 -8.56 20.25 -4.60
CA GLU A 116 -9.30 21.46 -4.91
C GLU A 116 -9.72 22.20 -3.63
N PHE A 117 -10.15 21.46 -2.61
CA PHE A 117 -10.50 22.01 -1.30
C PHE A 117 -9.31 22.70 -0.64
N VAL A 118 -8.16 22.03 -0.53
CA VAL A 118 -6.97 22.65 0.09
C VAL A 118 -6.46 23.82 -0.75
N GLN A 119 -6.56 23.75 -2.08
CA GLN A 119 -6.27 24.89 -2.94
C GLN A 119 -7.22 26.08 -2.68
N ASN A 120 -8.51 25.83 -2.49
CA ASN A 120 -9.47 26.90 -2.16
C ASN A 120 -9.23 27.48 -0.77
N VAL A 121 -8.75 26.67 0.19
CA VAL A 121 -8.31 27.16 1.50
C VAL A 121 -7.13 28.12 1.33
N LEU A 122 -6.12 27.75 0.54
CA LEU A 122 -5.01 28.65 0.22
C LEU A 122 -5.49 29.94 -0.46
N ASP A 123 -6.41 29.84 -1.42
CA ASP A 123 -6.98 31.00 -2.13
C ASP A 123 -7.77 31.94 -1.20
N ALA A 124 -8.39 31.39 -0.15
CA ALA A 124 -9.23 32.13 0.78
C ALA A 124 -8.43 32.77 1.92
N GLU A 125 -7.44 32.06 2.46
CA GLU A 125 -6.70 32.46 3.66
C GLU A 125 -5.37 33.15 3.36
N ALA A 126 -4.67 32.79 2.28
CA ALA A 126 -3.36 33.36 1.98
C ALA A 126 -3.48 34.70 1.23
N ASP A 127 -2.76 35.72 1.72
CA ASP A 127 -2.71 37.06 1.09
C ASP A 127 -1.77 37.13 -0.14
N GLY A 128 -1.08 36.04 -0.46
CA GLY A 128 -0.15 35.91 -1.57
C GLY A 128 0.14 34.45 -1.95
N SER A 129 1.19 34.23 -2.75
CA SER A 129 1.45 32.96 -3.42
C SER A 129 2.57 32.12 -2.79
N ALA A 130 3.38 32.68 -1.89
CA ALA A 130 4.53 31.96 -1.32
C ALA A 130 4.09 31.01 -0.20
N VAL A 131 4.37 29.71 -0.35
CA VAL A 131 4.02 28.67 0.63
C VAL A 131 5.29 28.03 1.18
N ALA A 132 5.48 28.12 2.49
CA ALA A 132 6.52 27.39 3.20
C ALA A 132 5.97 26.05 3.72
N PHE A 133 6.64 24.94 3.41
CA PHE A 133 6.33 23.63 3.97
C PHE A 133 7.37 23.27 5.02
N ASP A 134 6.94 22.87 6.22
CA ASP A 134 7.85 22.44 7.29
C ASP A 134 8.35 21.01 7.04
N ASP A 135 9.65 20.86 6.83
CA ASP A 135 10.38 19.57 6.86
C ASP A 135 11.39 19.54 8.03
N GLY A 136 11.27 20.46 8.99
CA GLY A 136 12.22 20.68 10.08
C GLY A 136 11.97 19.87 11.34
N HIS A 137 10.78 19.30 11.52
CA HIS A 137 10.33 18.74 12.80
C HIS A 137 10.06 17.23 12.74
N GLY A 138 10.60 16.53 11.74
CA GLY A 138 10.49 15.08 11.63
C GLY A 138 9.07 14.66 11.28
N GLN A 139 8.48 15.37 10.30
CA GLN A 139 7.15 15.12 9.78
C GLN A 139 6.98 13.66 9.43
N PHE A 140 5.85 13.06 9.83
CA PHE A 140 5.46 11.77 9.25
C PHE A 140 5.12 11.90 7.76
N TYR A 141 4.48 13.02 7.38
CA TYR A 141 4.20 13.39 5.98
C TYR A 141 4.99 14.63 5.59
N ASP A 142 6.19 14.43 5.08
CA ASP A 142 7.04 15.49 4.56
C ASP A 142 6.53 16.07 3.22
N SER A 143 7.26 17.06 2.69
CA SER A 143 6.94 17.69 1.42
C SER A 143 6.94 16.70 0.23
N ASP A 144 7.74 15.63 0.28
CA ASP A 144 7.75 14.57 -0.73
C ASP A 144 6.41 13.81 -0.73
N SER A 145 5.87 13.54 0.47
CA SER A 145 4.55 12.94 0.67
C SER A 145 3.40 13.83 0.18
N PHE A 146 3.59 15.15 0.05
CA PHE A 146 2.60 16.11 -0.44
C PHE A 146 2.88 16.59 -1.87
N SER A 147 3.91 16.05 -2.54
CA SER A 147 4.44 16.59 -3.79
C SER A 147 3.41 16.67 -4.92
N GLN A 148 2.43 15.75 -4.99
CA GLN A 148 1.35 15.81 -5.97
C GLN A 148 0.49 17.08 -5.80
N PHE A 149 0.11 17.40 -4.56
CA PHE A 149 -0.63 18.61 -4.24
C PHE A 149 0.22 19.87 -4.39
N LEU A 150 1.48 19.86 -3.97
CA LEU A 150 2.37 21.02 -4.13
C LEU A 150 2.53 21.38 -5.63
N ASN A 151 2.71 20.38 -6.49
CA ASN A 151 2.72 20.59 -7.95
C ASN A 151 1.37 21.12 -8.47
N TYR A 152 0.25 20.64 -7.94
CA TYR A 152 -1.08 21.16 -8.27
C TYR A 152 -1.20 22.64 -7.90
N ALA A 153 -0.76 23.02 -6.69
CA ALA A 153 -0.80 24.39 -6.22
C ALA A 153 0.09 25.31 -7.07
N GLU A 154 1.30 24.85 -7.44
CA GLU A 154 2.20 25.57 -8.34
C GLU A 154 1.60 25.78 -9.74
N ALA A 155 0.96 24.75 -10.29
CA ALA A 155 0.24 24.86 -11.56
C ALA A 155 -0.92 25.88 -11.48
N ASN A 156 -1.44 26.12 -10.28
CA ASN A 156 -2.48 27.10 -9.98
C ASN A 156 -1.94 28.45 -9.47
N GLY A 157 -0.62 28.67 -9.50
CA GLY A 157 0.00 29.99 -9.30
C GLY A 157 0.62 30.22 -7.93
N TYR A 158 0.73 29.20 -7.09
CA TYR A 158 1.51 29.25 -5.86
C TYR A 158 3.00 28.99 -6.14
N GLU A 159 3.86 29.38 -5.19
CA GLU A 159 5.28 29.10 -5.18
C GLU A 159 5.57 28.32 -3.90
N THR A 160 5.84 27.02 -4.01
CA THR A 160 6.04 26.17 -2.83
C THR A 160 7.52 25.95 -2.54
N SER A 161 7.88 25.94 -1.26
CA SER A 161 9.25 25.63 -0.83
C SER A 161 9.25 24.92 0.51
N ALA A 162 9.86 23.74 0.55
CA ALA A 162 10.13 23.03 1.79
C ALA A 162 11.35 23.61 2.52
N THR A 163 11.31 23.63 3.85
CA THR A 163 12.38 24.18 4.69
C THR A 163 12.53 23.38 5.99
N THR A 164 13.77 23.23 6.45
CA THR A 164 14.06 22.70 7.80
C THR A 164 14.20 23.79 8.86
N ASP A 165 14.02 25.06 8.48
CA ASP A 165 14.02 26.23 9.36
C ASP A 165 12.78 27.06 9.05
N LEU A 166 11.63 26.60 9.58
CA LEU A 166 10.33 27.22 9.29
C LEU A 166 10.31 28.66 9.79
N ALA A 167 10.73 28.92 11.03
CA ALA A 167 10.75 30.26 11.61
C ALA A 167 11.59 31.26 10.79
N GLY A 168 12.68 30.81 10.17
CA GLY A 168 13.48 31.60 9.24
C GLY A 168 12.80 31.89 7.90
N ALA A 169 11.89 31.03 7.45
CA ALA A 169 11.17 31.15 6.17
C ALA A 169 9.88 31.99 6.26
N LEU A 170 9.18 31.95 7.40
CA LEU A 170 7.91 32.67 7.61
C LEU A 170 7.90 34.15 7.18
N PRO A 171 8.97 34.95 7.36
CA PRO A 171 8.96 36.37 6.96
C PRO A 171 8.80 36.63 5.45
N ASP A 172 9.10 35.63 4.62
CA ASP A 172 9.01 35.70 3.15
C ASP A 172 7.85 34.85 2.59
N ALA A 173 7.10 34.16 3.46
CA ALA A 173 5.96 33.33 3.10
C ALA A 173 4.63 34.09 3.25
N ASP A 174 3.62 33.67 2.50
CA ASP A 174 2.23 34.12 2.63
C ASP A 174 1.36 33.04 3.30
N ALA A 175 1.75 31.77 3.15
CA ALA A 175 1.17 30.63 3.86
C ALA A 175 2.26 29.68 4.38
N ALA A 176 1.96 28.93 5.42
CA ALA A 176 2.78 27.84 5.93
C ALA A 176 1.96 26.55 6.11
N ILE A 177 2.59 25.40 5.86
CA ILE A 177 2.00 24.07 6.06
C ILE A 177 2.85 23.31 7.08
N VAL A 178 2.20 22.75 8.10
CA VAL A 178 2.80 21.86 9.10
C VAL A 178 1.97 20.58 9.19
N THR A 179 2.63 19.43 9.11
CA THR A 179 2.03 18.09 9.10
C THR A 179 2.64 17.25 10.22
N SER A 180 1.81 16.58 11.03
CA SER A 180 2.16 15.60 12.10
C SER A 180 3.63 15.65 12.58
N PRO A 181 4.04 16.75 13.25
CA PRO A 181 5.45 16.99 13.56
C PRO A 181 5.89 16.12 14.75
N ALA A 182 6.82 15.17 14.53
CA ALA A 182 7.29 14.29 15.59
C ALA A 182 8.11 15.02 16.69
N THR A 183 8.68 16.18 16.36
CA THR A 183 9.48 17.00 17.29
C THR A 183 8.73 18.26 17.70
N ALA A 184 8.74 18.56 19.00
CA ALA A 184 8.15 19.78 19.54
C ALA A 184 8.85 21.05 19.03
N PHE A 185 8.05 22.09 18.79
CA PHE A 185 8.52 23.43 18.42
C PHE A 185 9.13 24.13 19.65
N THR A 186 10.16 24.93 19.42
CA THR A 186 10.75 25.77 20.47
C THR A 186 9.90 27.00 20.76
N ASP A 187 10.04 27.60 21.94
CA ASP A 187 9.37 28.87 22.29
C ASP A 187 9.59 29.97 21.22
N ASP A 188 10.79 30.04 20.63
CA ASP A 188 11.11 31.03 19.60
C ASP A 188 10.38 30.75 18.26
N GLU A 189 10.18 29.48 17.90
CA GLU A 189 9.41 29.08 16.72
C GLU A 189 7.91 29.29 16.92
N LEU A 190 7.39 28.98 18.11
CA LEU A 190 6.00 29.25 18.50
C LEU A 190 5.69 30.76 18.46
N ASP A 191 6.59 31.60 19.00
CA ASP A 191 6.49 33.06 18.91
C ASP A 191 6.52 33.56 17.45
N ALA A 192 7.31 32.90 16.58
CA ALA A 192 7.39 33.23 15.16
C ALA A 192 6.09 32.89 14.41
N LEU A 193 5.51 31.72 14.66
CA LEU A 193 4.21 31.30 14.10
C LEU A 193 3.09 32.23 14.55
N ALA A 194 3.02 32.55 15.86
CA ALA A 194 2.04 33.50 16.37
C ALA A 194 2.19 34.89 15.72
N THR A 195 3.44 35.37 15.56
CA THR A 195 3.71 36.66 14.87
C THR A 195 3.33 36.62 13.40
N PHE A 196 3.53 35.49 12.72
CA PHE A 196 3.18 35.29 11.32
C PHE A 196 1.66 35.35 11.12
N VAL A 197 0.90 34.62 11.93
CA VAL A 197 -0.58 34.64 11.90
C VAL A 197 -1.14 36.02 12.28
N ASP A 198 -0.64 36.64 13.35
CA ASP A 198 -1.00 38.03 13.72
C ASP A 198 -0.69 39.04 12.59
N GLY A 199 0.28 38.70 11.74
CA GLY A 199 0.68 39.47 10.56
C GLY A 199 -0.20 39.29 9.33
N GLY A 200 -1.16 38.35 9.37
CA GLY A 200 -2.03 37.97 8.25
C GLY A 200 -1.52 36.78 7.42
N GLY A 201 -0.51 36.05 7.90
CA GLY A 201 -0.05 34.82 7.26
C GLY A 201 -1.01 33.65 7.51
N ALA A 202 -1.27 32.85 6.49
CA ALA A 202 -2.14 31.68 6.61
C ALA A 202 -1.37 30.45 7.12
N LEU A 203 -1.95 29.66 8.01
CA LEU A 203 -1.31 28.45 8.54
C LEU A 203 -2.24 27.25 8.38
N LEU A 204 -1.77 26.23 7.67
CA LEU A 204 -2.49 24.97 7.51
C LEU A 204 -1.82 23.91 8.39
N LEU A 205 -2.59 23.32 9.31
CA LEU A 205 -2.13 22.31 10.25
C LEU A 205 -2.82 20.99 9.94
N PHE A 206 -2.05 19.96 9.59
CA PHE A 206 -2.56 18.62 9.32
C PHE A 206 -2.14 17.66 10.43
N ASP A 207 -3.15 17.10 11.08
CA ASP A 207 -3.03 16.05 12.08
C ASP A 207 -3.17 14.67 11.44
N GLN A 208 -3.16 13.59 12.23
CA GLN A 208 -3.60 12.26 11.79
C GLN A 208 -4.16 11.47 12.98
N SER A 209 -4.90 10.39 12.72
CA SER A 209 -5.43 9.54 13.78
C SER A 209 -4.34 8.87 14.63
N ASP A 210 -4.70 8.54 15.87
CA ASP A 210 -3.94 7.82 16.90
C ASP A 210 -3.41 6.41 16.52
N TYR A 211 -3.74 5.87 15.34
CA TYR A 211 -3.28 4.54 14.93
C TYR A 211 -1.74 4.43 14.87
N GLY A 212 -1.17 3.76 15.88
CA GLY A 212 0.26 3.52 15.97
C GLY A 212 1.07 4.62 16.67
N ASP A 213 0.40 5.59 17.33
CA ASP A 213 1.02 6.67 18.13
C ASP A 213 1.95 7.58 17.28
N TYR A 214 1.50 7.92 16.06
CA TYR A 214 2.22 8.79 15.11
C TYR A 214 1.54 10.15 14.89
N ASP A 215 0.34 10.35 15.41
CA ASP A 215 -0.49 11.56 15.37
C ASP A 215 0.27 12.83 15.77
N ALA A 216 1.10 12.74 16.81
CA ALA A 216 1.84 13.88 17.38
C ALA A 216 0.91 15.05 17.76
N THR A 217 -0.34 14.76 18.13
CA THR A 217 -1.41 15.70 18.50
C THR A 217 -0.96 16.75 19.51
N ALA A 218 -0.09 16.35 20.44
CA ALA A 218 0.46 17.25 21.46
C ALA A 218 1.25 18.43 20.87
N ASN A 219 2.09 18.19 19.86
CA ASN A 219 2.95 19.22 19.26
C ASN A 219 2.11 20.22 18.45
N LEU A 220 1.10 19.76 17.71
CA LEU A 220 0.15 20.62 17.00
C LEU A 220 -0.68 21.46 17.99
N ASN A 221 -1.09 20.88 19.10
CA ASN A 221 -1.84 21.60 20.13
C ASN A 221 -0.99 22.64 20.88
N GLU A 222 0.33 22.49 20.96
CA GLU A 222 1.23 23.54 21.46
C GLU A 222 1.26 24.76 20.52
N ILE A 223 1.22 24.54 19.19
CA ILE A 223 1.06 25.63 18.20
C ILE A 223 -0.30 26.32 18.40
N ALA A 224 -1.38 25.54 18.51
CA ALA A 224 -2.73 26.07 18.73
C ALA A 224 -2.84 26.89 20.03
N ASP A 225 -2.17 26.45 21.11
CA ASP A 225 -2.07 27.17 22.39
C ASP A 225 -1.30 28.49 22.25
N ALA A 226 -0.18 28.49 21.51
CA ALA A 226 0.67 29.67 21.33
C ALA A 226 -0.01 30.78 20.52
N ILE A 227 -0.75 30.40 19.47
CA ILE A 227 -1.52 31.33 18.63
C ILE A 227 -2.82 31.75 19.33
N GLY A 228 -3.40 30.86 20.13
CA GLY A 228 -4.65 31.11 20.88
C GLY A 228 -5.91 30.70 20.12
N LEU A 229 -5.83 29.63 19.32
CA LEU A 229 -6.93 29.12 18.50
C LEU A 229 -8.09 28.61 19.37
N GLY A 230 -9.31 28.68 18.84
CA GLY A 230 -10.54 28.18 19.43
C GLY A 230 -10.70 26.66 19.35
N PHE A 231 -9.89 25.97 18.56
CA PHE A 231 -9.92 24.52 18.36
C PHE A 231 -8.62 23.81 18.77
N ARG A 232 -8.69 22.51 19.05
CA ARG A 232 -7.57 21.61 19.34
C ARG A 232 -7.73 20.34 18.51
N PHE A 233 -6.64 19.65 18.22
CA PHE A 233 -6.66 18.31 17.66
C PHE A 233 -6.98 17.29 18.76
N ASN A 234 -7.81 16.30 18.43
CA ASN A 234 -8.16 15.20 19.32
C ASN A 234 -7.23 14.02 19.04
N ASP A 235 -6.92 13.26 20.07
CA ASP A 235 -6.10 12.05 19.94
C ASP A 235 -7.03 10.85 19.72
N ASP A 236 -7.79 10.85 18.62
CA ASP A 236 -8.79 9.83 18.32
C ASP A 236 -8.76 9.41 16.84
N GLN A 237 -9.54 8.39 16.51
CA GLN A 237 -9.82 8.02 15.12
C GLN A 237 -11.32 8.12 14.82
N VAL A 238 -11.66 8.78 13.72
CA VAL A 238 -13.02 8.82 13.20
C VAL A 238 -13.23 7.65 12.22
N ILE A 239 -14.16 6.77 12.57
CA ILE A 239 -14.56 5.60 11.76
C ILE A 239 -16.00 5.79 11.28
N ASP A 240 -16.24 5.46 10.01
CA ASP A 240 -17.59 5.40 9.44
C ASP A 240 -17.75 4.18 8.53
N GLU A 241 -18.53 3.18 8.95
CA GLU A 241 -18.83 1.97 8.16
C GLU A 241 -19.90 2.20 7.06
N GLY A 242 -20.61 3.32 7.10
CA GLY A 242 -21.70 3.66 6.18
C GLY A 242 -21.29 4.59 5.04
N SER A 243 -20.43 5.57 5.33
CA SER A 243 -19.98 6.61 4.40
C SER A 243 -18.45 6.63 4.32
N ASN A 244 -17.86 5.75 3.50
CA ASN A 244 -16.41 5.59 3.36
C ASN A 244 -15.97 5.19 1.94
N ASP A 245 -14.67 5.29 1.63
CA ASP A 245 -14.07 4.69 0.42
C ASP A 245 -13.67 3.21 0.67
N GLY A 246 -14.68 2.37 0.86
CA GLY A 246 -14.55 0.91 0.91
C GLY A 246 -14.06 0.33 2.24
N ILE A 247 -13.53 1.14 3.16
CA ILE A 247 -13.13 0.70 4.50
C ILE A 247 -13.43 1.76 5.56
N GLY A 248 -13.83 1.34 6.76
CA GLY A 248 -14.40 2.23 7.78
C GLY A 248 -13.49 3.37 8.27
N PHE A 249 -12.17 3.21 8.22
CA PHE A 249 -11.22 4.26 8.62
C PHE A 249 -10.88 5.27 7.52
N VAL A 250 -11.55 5.19 6.36
CA VAL A 250 -11.45 6.17 5.26
C VAL A 250 -12.81 6.84 5.06
N PRO A 251 -13.34 7.58 6.06
CA PRO A 251 -14.64 8.23 5.95
C PRO A 251 -14.71 9.23 4.79
N THR A 252 -15.93 9.39 4.28
CA THR A 252 -16.28 10.38 3.25
C THR A 252 -17.43 11.24 3.76
N THR A 253 -17.50 12.51 3.34
CA THR A 253 -18.54 13.44 3.80
C THR A 253 -18.85 14.52 2.78
N ASP A 254 -20.12 14.92 2.69
CA ASP A 254 -20.61 16.08 1.94
C ASP A 254 -21.13 17.20 2.88
N ARG A 255 -20.85 17.08 4.18
CA ARG A 255 -21.35 17.99 5.22
C ARG A 255 -20.43 19.19 5.38
N PHE A 256 -20.68 20.23 4.58
CA PHE A 256 -19.90 21.47 4.53
C PHE A 256 -20.67 22.68 5.06
N ASP A 257 -19.97 23.62 5.71
CA ASP A 257 -20.48 24.96 5.97
C ASP A 257 -20.08 25.94 4.85
N ALA A 258 -20.66 25.73 3.67
CA ALA A 258 -20.45 26.60 2.53
C ALA A 258 -21.18 27.96 2.63
N GLU A 259 -21.92 28.23 3.72
CA GLU A 259 -22.49 29.56 3.98
C GLU A 259 -21.49 30.47 4.72
N THR A 260 -20.64 29.88 5.56
CA THR A 260 -19.61 30.59 6.34
C THR A 260 -18.25 30.60 5.64
N PHE A 261 -17.87 29.49 4.99
CA PHE A 261 -16.53 29.34 4.40
C PHE A 261 -16.59 29.19 2.88
N ASP A 262 -15.70 29.90 2.18
CA ASP A 262 -15.61 29.92 0.71
C ASP A 262 -14.65 28.84 0.15
N TYR A 263 -14.47 27.72 0.87
CA TYR A 263 -13.48 26.67 0.55
C TYR A 263 -13.94 25.62 -0.47
N PHE A 264 -15.22 25.62 -0.85
CA PHE A 264 -15.84 24.46 -1.50
C PHE A 264 -16.04 24.63 -3.01
N ALA A 265 -15.36 25.57 -3.66
CA ALA A 265 -15.51 25.77 -5.10
C ALA A 265 -14.98 24.57 -5.89
N ASP A 266 -15.79 24.03 -6.79
CA ASP A 266 -15.38 22.96 -7.71
C ASP A 266 -14.46 23.51 -8.82
N ARG A 267 -13.41 22.78 -9.15
CA ARG A 267 -12.29 23.18 -10.02
C ARG A 267 -11.82 21.98 -10.87
N PRO A 268 -10.99 22.22 -11.90
CA PRO A 268 -10.32 21.12 -12.58
C PRO A 268 -9.27 20.47 -11.67
N GLY A 269 -9.62 19.38 -10.99
CA GLY A 269 -8.70 18.56 -10.19
C GLY A 269 -7.72 17.68 -10.98
N ILE A 270 -6.98 16.84 -10.25
CA ILE A 270 -6.07 15.82 -10.81
C ILE A 270 -6.67 14.43 -10.62
N ALA A 271 -7.02 13.77 -11.72
CA ALA A 271 -7.52 12.40 -11.68
C ALA A 271 -6.44 11.37 -12.05
N PRO A 272 -6.55 10.11 -11.58
CA PRO A 272 -5.76 9.00 -12.12
C PRO A 272 -5.93 8.94 -13.65
N PRO A 273 -4.85 8.72 -14.41
CA PRO A 273 -4.96 8.52 -15.84
C PRO A 273 -5.75 7.23 -16.16
N GLU A 274 -6.47 7.22 -17.28
CA GLU A 274 -7.02 5.97 -17.84
C GLU A 274 -5.86 5.14 -18.40
N LEU A 275 -5.55 4.04 -17.71
CA LEU A 275 -4.48 3.11 -18.08
C LEU A 275 -5.08 1.87 -18.75
N GLU A 276 -4.50 1.47 -19.88
CA GLU A 276 -4.91 0.32 -20.67
C GLU A 276 -3.74 -0.62 -20.95
N LYS A 277 -4.03 -1.93 -20.97
CA LYS A 277 -3.08 -2.94 -21.42
C LYS A 277 -2.78 -2.75 -22.91
N GLY A 278 -1.53 -3.00 -23.30
CA GLY A 278 -1.07 -2.86 -24.69
C GLY A 278 -0.69 -1.42 -25.11
N GLU A 279 -0.84 -0.44 -24.21
CA GLU A 279 -0.32 0.91 -24.37
C GLU A 279 1.00 1.11 -23.61
N GLN A 280 1.70 2.21 -23.92
CA GLN A 280 2.91 2.67 -23.25
C GLN A 280 2.69 4.10 -22.77
N TYR A 281 3.18 4.40 -21.57
CA TYR A 281 3.02 5.71 -20.93
C TYR A 281 4.38 6.26 -20.54
N GLU A 282 4.71 7.46 -21.05
CA GLU A 282 5.86 8.22 -20.57
C GLU A 282 5.53 8.81 -19.19
N VAL A 283 6.39 8.55 -18.22
CA VAL A 283 6.28 9.01 -16.84
C VAL A 283 7.64 9.48 -16.32
N ASP A 284 7.64 10.46 -15.43
CA ASP A 284 8.86 10.86 -14.71
C ASP A 284 9.00 10.01 -13.46
N VAL A 285 10.14 9.38 -13.24
CA VAL A 285 10.44 8.74 -11.95
C VAL A 285 10.81 9.85 -10.97
N ILE A 286 10.08 9.94 -9.85
CA ILE A 286 10.30 10.97 -8.84
C ILE A 286 10.98 10.44 -7.57
N SER A 287 10.85 9.13 -7.31
CA SER A 287 11.55 8.46 -6.22
C SER A 287 11.79 6.99 -6.58
N VAL A 288 12.88 6.43 -6.08
CA VAL A 288 13.17 5.00 -6.11
C VAL A 288 13.20 4.52 -4.67
N THR A 289 12.28 3.62 -4.31
CA THR A 289 12.19 3.08 -2.94
C THR A 289 13.25 2.00 -2.73
N ASP A 290 13.34 1.08 -3.68
CA ASP A 290 14.28 -0.04 -3.71
C ASP A 290 14.47 -0.52 -5.16
N GLY A 291 15.04 -1.71 -5.34
CA GLY A 291 15.32 -2.26 -6.67
C GLY A 291 14.09 -2.73 -7.46
N ASP A 292 12.92 -2.80 -6.84
CA ASP A 292 11.68 -3.28 -7.45
C ASP A 292 10.46 -2.36 -7.25
N THR A 293 10.65 -1.21 -6.60
CA THR A 293 9.58 -0.24 -6.31
C THR A 293 10.04 1.19 -6.58
N ALA A 294 9.25 1.93 -7.37
CA ALA A 294 9.50 3.34 -7.69
C ALA A 294 8.19 4.14 -7.76
N ASP A 295 8.23 5.42 -7.36
CA ASP A 295 7.13 6.35 -7.58
C ASP A 295 7.32 7.10 -8.90
N VAL A 296 6.23 7.18 -9.67
CA VAL A 296 6.21 7.82 -10.98
C VAL A 296 5.15 8.91 -11.04
N ARG A 297 5.45 9.97 -11.79
CA ARG A 297 4.54 11.07 -12.07
C ARG A 297 4.14 11.06 -13.55
N PHE A 298 2.84 11.03 -13.78
CA PHE A 298 2.25 11.15 -15.11
C PHE A 298 2.23 12.60 -15.59
N SER A 299 2.11 12.79 -16.91
CA SER A 299 2.06 14.12 -17.54
C SER A 299 0.94 15.04 -17.03
N ASN A 300 -0.12 14.49 -16.43
CA ASN A 300 -1.21 15.26 -15.81
C ASN A 300 -0.94 15.64 -14.35
N GLY A 301 0.22 15.28 -13.80
CA GLY A 301 0.61 15.53 -12.41
C GLY A 301 0.23 14.41 -11.44
N TRP A 302 -0.50 13.37 -11.87
CA TRP A 302 -0.83 12.23 -10.99
C TRP A 302 0.43 11.48 -10.59
N VAL A 303 0.58 11.16 -9.30
CA VAL A 303 1.68 10.36 -8.75
C VAL A 303 1.15 8.98 -8.40
N ASP A 304 1.90 7.93 -8.73
CA ASP A 304 1.54 6.55 -8.44
C ASP A 304 2.78 5.70 -8.17
N THR A 305 2.62 4.63 -7.38
CA THR A 305 3.71 3.71 -7.06
C THR A 305 3.67 2.51 -8.01
N VAL A 306 4.80 2.21 -8.64
CA VAL A 306 4.99 1.05 -9.51
C VAL A 306 5.72 -0.04 -8.73
N ARG A 307 5.09 -1.22 -8.59
CA ARG A 307 5.79 -2.47 -8.30
C ARG A 307 6.26 -3.06 -9.63
N ILE A 308 7.56 -3.05 -9.81
CA ILE A 308 8.25 -3.42 -11.04
C ILE A 308 8.02 -4.92 -11.29
N LEU A 309 7.25 -5.24 -12.32
CA LEU A 309 6.69 -6.57 -12.53
C LEU A 309 7.77 -7.63 -12.84
N GLY A 310 7.63 -8.80 -12.22
CA GLY A 310 8.41 -10.01 -12.50
C GLY A 310 9.79 -10.08 -11.84
N LEU A 311 10.10 -9.16 -10.93
CA LEU A 311 11.34 -9.20 -10.15
C LEU A 311 11.10 -8.80 -8.70
N ASP A 312 11.95 -9.32 -7.82
CA ASP A 312 11.96 -9.01 -6.40
C ASP A 312 13.41 -8.84 -5.95
N THR A 313 13.67 -7.78 -5.19
CA THR A 313 15.00 -7.43 -4.70
C THR A 313 15.08 -7.59 -3.19
N PRO A 314 16.26 -7.90 -2.63
CA PRO A 314 16.40 -7.95 -1.19
C PRO A 314 15.98 -6.64 -0.54
N GLU A 315 15.32 -6.76 0.61
CA GLU A 315 14.78 -5.63 1.34
C GLU A 315 15.90 -4.67 1.76
N THR A 316 15.67 -3.36 1.75
CA THR A 316 16.68 -2.35 2.18
C THR A 316 16.45 -1.89 3.63
N GLY A 317 17.38 -1.10 4.17
CA GLY A 317 17.21 -0.41 5.46
C GLY A 317 16.90 -1.32 6.66
N GLU A 318 15.98 -0.90 7.51
CA GLU A 318 15.57 -1.62 8.73
C GLU A 318 14.38 -2.58 8.50
N THR A 319 13.95 -2.77 7.24
CA THR A 319 12.86 -3.71 6.92
C THR A 319 13.33 -5.15 7.19
N GLU A 320 12.51 -6.01 7.79
CA GLU A 320 12.89 -7.41 8.02
C GLU A 320 12.88 -8.19 6.70
N GLU A 321 13.86 -9.06 6.49
CA GLU A 321 13.98 -9.89 5.29
C GLU A 321 13.32 -11.27 5.51
N ASN A 322 12.63 -11.79 4.49
CA ASN A 322 12.13 -13.17 4.52
C ASN A 322 13.16 -14.13 3.91
N LEU A 323 14.05 -14.66 4.76
CA LEU A 323 15.15 -15.54 4.33
C LEU A 323 14.68 -16.80 3.59
N ASP A 324 13.47 -17.29 3.86
CA ASP A 324 12.94 -18.51 3.25
C ASP A 324 12.66 -18.33 1.74
N GLU A 325 12.60 -17.09 1.24
CA GLU A 325 12.38 -16.76 -0.18
C GLU A 325 13.67 -16.78 -1.02
N TRP A 326 14.84 -16.85 -0.38
CA TRP A 326 16.13 -16.71 -1.03
C TRP A 326 16.89 -18.04 -1.11
N GLU A 327 16.88 -18.66 -2.30
CA GLU A 327 17.45 -20.00 -2.47
C GLU A 327 18.98 -20.02 -2.23
N GLY A 328 19.39 -20.71 -1.15
CA GLY A 328 20.79 -20.85 -0.78
C GLY A 328 21.42 -19.62 -0.13
N LEU A 329 20.62 -18.64 0.32
CA LEU A 329 21.08 -17.40 0.96
C LEU A 329 20.41 -17.22 2.33
N GLU A 330 21.15 -17.50 3.40
CA GLU A 330 20.62 -17.50 4.78
C GLU A 330 21.19 -16.36 5.65
N ASP A 331 21.99 -15.44 5.08
CA ASP A 331 22.59 -14.31 5.79
C ASP A 331 21.84 -13.02 5.47
N GLU A 332 20.99 -12.58 6.40
CA GLU A 332 20.21 -11.34 6.30
C GLU A 332 21.10 -10.11 6.06
N SER A 333 22.28 -10.04 6.70
CA SER A 333 23.17 -8.89 6.52
C SER A 333 23.76 -8.84 5.11
N TYR A 334 24.02 -10.01 4.52
CA TYR A 334 24.42 -10.12 3.12
C TYR A 334 23.29 -9.68 2.18
N LEU A 335 22.05 -10.10 2.44
CA LEU A 335 20.90 -9.72 1.63
C LEU A 335 20.66 -8.20 1.70
N LYS A 336 20.78 -7.58 2.87
CA LYS A 336 20.72 -6.12 3.04
C LYS A 336 21.75 -5.38 2.19
N ASP A 337 23.01 -5.81 2.24
CA ASP A 337 24.07 -5.25 1.39
C ASP A 337 23.74 -5.39 -0.11
N ARG A 338 23.05 -6.48 -0.51
CA ARG A 338 22.61 -6.70 -1.90
C ARG A 338 21.36 -5.91 -2.28
N GLY A 339 20.47 -5.65 -1.32
CA GLY A 339 19.35 -4.74 -1.48
C GLY A 339 19.84 -3.33 -1.77
N ASP A 340 20.84 -2.85 -1.03
CA ASP A 340 21.47 -1.55 -1.28
C ASP A 340 22.12 -1.50 -2.68
N ASP A 341 22.80 -2.57 -3.10
CA ASP A 341 23.37 -2.67 -4.46
C ASP A 341 22.26 -2.63 -5.55
N ALA A 342 21.10 -3.24 -5.31
CA ALA A 342 19.97 -3.28 -6.23
C ALA A 342 19.24 -1.92 -6.30
N ALA A 343 19.01 -1.28 -5.16
CA ALA A 343 18.46 0.08 -5.08
C ALA A 343 19.37 1.09 -5.80
N ALA A 344 20.69 1.00 -5.61
CA ALA A 344 21.63 1.85 -6.34
C ALA A 344 21.60 1.62 -7.86
N PHE A 345 21.37 0.38 -8.30
CA PHE A 345 21.20 0.07 -9.73
C PHE A 345 19.89 0.62 -10.30
N ALA A 346 18.81 0.59 -9.53
CA ALA A 346 17.55 1.24 -9.88
C ALA A 346 17.73 2.76 -9.99
N ASP A 347 18.30 3.39 -8.96
CA ASP A 347 18.53 4.84 -8.92
C ASP A 347 19.42 5.30 -10.09
N ASP A 348 20.53 4.61 -10.38
CA ASP A 348 21.44 4.92 -11.48
C ASP A 348 20.76 4.89 -12.88
N LEU A 349 19.66 4.15 -13.03
CA LEU A 349 18.97 3.96 -14.31
C LEU A 349 17.62 4.68 -14.40
N LEU A 350 16.97 4.90 -13.26
CA LEU A 350 15.58 5.38 -13.18
C LEU A 350 15.49 6.72 -12.46
N GLY A 351 16.35 7.01 -11.48
CA GLY A 351 16.26 8.20 -10.64
C GLY A 351 16.30 9.49 -11.45
N ASP A 352 15.32 10.38 -11.23
CA ASP A 352 15.11 11.64 -11.96
C ASP A 352 14.99 11.51 -13.50
N GLU A 353 14.80 10.29 -14.03
CA GLU A 353 14.67 10.03 -15.46
C GLU A 353 13.20 9.96 -15.90
N THR A 354 12.95 10.32 -17.15
CA THR A 354 11.69 10.00 -17.82
C THR A 354 11.81 8.58 -18.41
N VAL A 355 10.84 7.72 -18.09
CA VAL A 355 10.79 6.32 -18.53
C VAL A 355 9.48 5.99 -19.21
N SER A 356 9.40 4.86 -19.92
CA SER A 356 8.15 4.32 -20.43
C SER A 356 7.71 3.14 -19.58
N ILE A 357 6.47 3.19 -19.09
CA ILE A 357 5.83 2.05 -18.44
C ILE A 357 4.82 1.35 -19.35
N ARG A 358 4.68 0.03 -19.18
CA ARG A 358 3.65 -0.78 -19.87
C ARG A 358 3.19 -1.95 -19.00
N PHE A 359 1.99 -2.43 -19.28
CA PHE A 359 1.34 -3.50 -18.50
C PHE A 359 1.45 -4.86 -19.17
N ASP A 360 1.42 -5.92 -18.36
CA ASP A 360 1.36 -7.30 -18.84
C ASP A 360 -0.07 -7.69 -19.26
N ASP A 361 -0.18 -8.59 -20.24
CA ASP A 361 -1.48 -9.05 -20.73
C ASP A 361 -2.18 -10.00 -19.75
N GLU A 362 -1.41 -10.75 -18.95
CA GLU A 362 -1.92 -11.78 -18.03
C GLU A 362 -2.16 -11.23 -16.61
N GLU A 363 -1.36 -10.27 -16.14
CA GLU A 363 -1.48 -9.66 -14.80
C GLU A 363 -2.52 -8.53 -14.74
N PRO A 364 -3.17 -8.27 -13.59
CA PRO A 364 -3.98 -7.06 -13.42
C PRO A 364 -3.13 -5.78 -13.53
N LEU A 365 -3.77 -4.63 -13.75
CA LEU A 365 -3.04 -3.35 -13.78
C LEU A 365 -2.46 -2.97 -12.42
N ARG A 366 -3.08 -3.44 -11.34
CA ARG A 366 -2.70 -3.17 -9.95
C ARG A 366 -2.65 -4.46 -9.15
N GLY A 367 -1.68 -4.55 -8.25
CA GLY A 367 -1.58 -5.63 -7.28
C GLY A 367 -2.49 -5.40 -6.07
N ASP A 368 -2.46 -6.33 -5.12
CA ASP A 368 -3.35 -6.33 -3.95
C ASP A 368 -3.16 -5.12 -3.04
N PHE A 369 -1.97 -4.51 -3.06
CA PHE A 369 -1.65 -3.28 -2.31
C PHE A 369 -1.99 -2.00 -3.09
N GLY A 370 -2.71 -2.09 -4.21
CA GLY A 370 -3.08 -0.94 -5.04
C GLY A 370 -1.96 -0.37 -5.90
N ARG A 371 -0.70 -0.83 -5.77
CA ARG A 371 0.44 -0.44 -6.62
C ARG A 371 0.24 -0.87 -8.08
N LEU A 372 0.70 -0.07 -9.03
CA LEU A 372 0.73 -0.44 -10.45
C LEU A 372 1.70 -1.61 -10.68
N LEU A 373 1.28 -2.60 -11.48
CA LEU A 373 2.13 -3.71 -11.91
C LEU A 373 2.62 -3.47 -13.33
N ALA A 374 3.85 -2.97 -13.48
CA ALA A 374 4.34 -2.53 -14.79
C ALA A 374 5.77 -2.96 -15.10
N TYR A 375 6.04 -3.11 -16.39
CA TYR A 375 7.40 -3.12 -16.93
C TYR A 375 7.87 -1.70 -17.17
N ILE A 376 9.15 -1.45 -16.87
CA ILE A 376 9.81 -0.17 -17.12
C ILE A 376 10.85 -0.35 -18.24
N ASP A 377 10.72 0.46 -19.28
CA ASP A 377 11.67 0.56 -20.40
C ASP A 377 12.34 1.94 -20.37
N VAL A 378 13.67 1.98 -20.46
CA VAL A 378 14.51 3.19 -20.28
C VAL A 378 15.13 3.64 -21.61
N ASP A 379 15.21 4.95 -21.83
CA ASP A 379 15.95 5.57 -22.95
C ASP A 379 17.41 5.82 -22.56
N ARG A 380 18.25 4.79 -22.69
CA ARG A 380 19.68 4.90 -22.31
C ARG A 380 20.52 5.78 -23.22
N ASP A 381 20.07 6.02 -24.45
CA ASP A 381 20.83 6.77 -25.45
C ASP A 381 20.36 8.25 -25.57
N GLY A 382 19.24 8.59 -24.92
CA GLY A 382 18.65 9.93 -24.90
C GLY A 382 18.06 10.34 -26.25
N ASP A 383 17.60 9.38 -27.06
CA ASP A 383 17.09 9.62 -28.41
C ASP A 383 15.54 9.58 -28.51
N GLY A 384 14.87 9.36 -27.38
CA GLY A 384 13.43 9.22 -27.24
C GLY A 384 12.93 7.80 -27.51
N THR A 385 13.82 6.79 -27.49
CA THR A 385 13.42 5.38 -27.66
C THR A 385 13.69 4.57 -26.39
N TYR A 386 12.60 4.14 -25.74
CA TYR A 386 12.65 3.30 -24.53
C TYR A 386 12.88 1.84 -24.91
N GLU A 387 14.13 1.46 -25.14
CA GLU A 387 14.51 0.12 -25.60
C GLU A 387 15.19 -0.74 -24.53
N TYR A 388 15.58 -0.17 -23.39
CA TYR A 388 16.29 -0.90 -22.34
C TYR A 388 15.30 -1.42 -21.28
N PRO A 389 15.02 -2.74 -21.23
CA PRO A 389 14.05 -3.30 -20.29
C PRO A 389 14.68 -3.43 -18.90
N TYR A 390 14.37 -2.48 -18.01
CA TYR A 390 14.94 -2.45 -16.65
C TYR A 390 14.68 -3.77 -15.92
N ASN A 391 13.42 -4.23 -15.90
CA ASN A 391 13.00 -5.41 -15.13
C ASN A 391 13.87 -6.63 -15.45
N ARG A 392 14.01 -6.89 -16.75
CA ARG A 392 14.75 -8.03 -17.27
C ARG A 392 16.26 -7.86 -17.05
N ALA A 393 16.76 -6.63 -17.14
CA ALA A 393 18.17 -6.35 -16.89
C ALA A 393 18.56 -6.58 -15.42
N ALA A 394 17.70 -6.23 -14.46
CA ALA A 394 17.96 -6.46 -13.03
C ALA A 394 18.15 -7.95 -12.73
N VAL A 395 17.26 -8.81 -13.24
CA VAL A 395 17.35 -10.28 -13.09
C VAL A 395 18.60 -10.82 -13.80
N ARG A 396 18.79 -10.49 -15.08
CA ARG A 396 19.93 -10.96 -15.90
C ARG A 396 21.28 -10.58 -15.29
N GLU A 397 21.37 -9.46 -14.58
CA GLU A 397 22.59 -8.98 -13.94
C GLU A 397 22.77 -9.48 -12.50
N GLY A 398 21.78 -10.20 -11.95
CA GLY A 398 21.84 -10.77 -10.61
C GLY A 398 21.60 -9.76 -9.50
N TYR A 399 20.81 -8.71 -9.74
CA TYR A 399 20.34 -7.79 -8.69
C TYR A 399 19.05 -8.27 -8.04
N ALA A 400 18.27 -9.09 -8.74
CA ALA A 400 16.94 -9.52 -8.33
C ALA A 400 16.75 -11.03 -8.58
N ARG A 401 15.84 -11.63 -7.82
CA ARG A 401 15.20 -12.92 -8.17
C ARG A 401 13.93 -12.65 -8.99
N VAL A 402 13.42 -13.69 -9.63
CA VAL A 402 12.07 -13.69 -10.20
C VAL A 402 11.10 -14.08 -9.10
N TYR A 403 10.06 -13.28 -8.86
CA TYR A 403 8.95 -13.76 -8.03
C TYR A 403 7.97 -14.54 -8.91
N ASP A 404 7.42 -15.62 -8.35
CA ASP A 404 6.52 -16.49 -9.05
C ASP A 404 5.11 -15.85 -9.14
N SER A 405 4.69 -15.52 -10.35
CA SER A 405 3.33 -15.08 -10.69
C SER A 405 2.97 -15.48 -12.12
N GLY A 406 1.73 -15.23 -12.54
CA GLY A 406 1.21 -15.63 -13.85
C GLY A 406 1.70 -14.78 -15.02
N PHE A 407 2.64 -13.86 -14.83
CA PHE A 407 3.05 -12.87 -15.82
C PHE A 407 3.60 -13.50 -17.11
N GLY A 408 3.28 -12.88 -18.25
CA GLY A 408 3.51 -13.47 -19.57
C GLY A 408 4.98 -13.71 -19.95
N GLN A 409 5.95 -13.17 -19.19
CA GLN A 409 7.39 -13.32 -19.43
C GLN A 409 8.12 -14.20 -18.40
N HIS A 410 7.39 -14.84 -17.48
CA HIS A 410 7.92 -15.62 -16.36
C HIS A 410 9.09 -16.55 -16.74
N ASP A 411 8.84 -17.53 -17.62
CA ASP A 411 9.85 -18.52 -18.01
C ASP A 411 11.13 -17.89 -18.56
N SER A 412 11.01 -16.78 -19.30
CA SER A 412 12.16 -16.11 -19.89
C SER A 412 13.00 -15.31 -18.89
N PHE A 413 12.37 -14.84 -17.81
CA PHE A 413 13.07 -14.22 -16.68
C PHE A 413 13.76 -15.29 -15.84
N LEU A 414 13.06 -16.40 -15.55
CA LEU A 414 13.60 -17.51 -14.78
C LEU A 414 14.83 -18.15 -15.46
N GLU A 415 14.82 -18.28 -16.80
CA GLU A 415 16.01 -18.70 -17.56
C GLU A 415 17.22 -17.77 -17.35
N GLU A 416 16.99 -16.45 -17.20
CA GLU A 416 18.06 -15.48 -16.95
C GLU A 416 18.52 -15.47 -15.49
N GLU A 417 17.62 -15.69 -14.55
CA GLU A 417 17.97 -15.89 -13.14
C GLU A 417 18.88 -17.11 -12.98
N PHE A 418 18.50 -18.27 -13.56
CA PHE A 418 19.34 -19.47 -13.50
C PHE A 418 20.72 -19.23 -14.12
N ALA A 419 20.81 -18.48 -15.21
CA ALA A 419 22.11 -18.11 -15.77
C ALA A 419 22.93 -17.21 -14.83
N ALA A 420 22.30 -16.22 -14.19
CA ALA A 420 22.95 -15.35 -13.22
C ALA A 420 23.43 -16.13 -11.98
N ARG A 421 22.65 -17.11 -11.54
CA ARG A 421 22.97 -18.05 -10.46
C ARG A 421 24.16 -18.95 -10.80
N ASP A 422 24.11 -19.59 -11.96
CA ASP A 422 25.21 -20.45 -12.45
C ASP A 422 26.54 -19.69 -12.60
N GLU A 423 26.47 -18.40 -12.94
CA GLU A 423 27.64 -17.52 -13.06
C GLU A 423 28.07 -16.88 -11.72
N GLY A 424 27.26 -17.02 -10.65
CA GLY A 424 27.53 -16.42 -9.34
C GLY A 424 27.54 -14.89 -9.39
N LEU A 425 26.63 -14.28 -10.14
CA LEU A 425 26.56 -12.83 -10.30
C LEU A 425 25.93 -12.16 -9.09
N ARG A 426 26.64 -11.18 -8.51
CA ARG A 426 26.12 -10.22 -7.51
C ARG A 426 25.36 -10.91 -6.36
N LEU A 427 24.03 -10.81 -6.30
CA LEU A 427 23.17 -11.46 -5.31
C LEU A 427 23.55 -12.92 -5.12
N TRP A 428 23.78 -13.62 -6.23
CA TRP A 428 24.02 -15.06 -6.27
C TRP A 428 25.46 -15.48 -5.96
N ALA A 429 26.36 -14.55 -5.63
CA ALA A 429 27.77 -14.87 -5.39
C ALA A 429 28.01 -15.78 -4.17
N GLU A 430 27.10 -15.74 -3.18
CA GLU A 430 27.15 -16.58 -1.97
C GLU A 430 26.04 -17.64 -1.91
N SER A 431 25.24 -17.78 -2.98
CA SER A 431 24.17 -18.78 -3.02
C SER A 431 24.76 -20.20 -3.04
N ASP A 432 24.36 -21.00 -2.05
CA ASP A 432 24.70 -22.43 -1.95
C ASP A 432 23.48 -23.25 -1.52
N PRO A 433 22.57 -23.57 -2.45
CA PRO A 433 21.36 -24.37 -2.14
C PRO A 433 21.68 -25.76 -1.58
N ASP A 434 22.85 -26.33 -1.93
CA ASP A 434 23.30 -27.63 -1.40
C ASP A 434 23.71 -27.55 0.08
N ALA A 435 24.03 -26.34 0.57
CA ALA A 435 24.37 -26.08 1.96
C ALA A 435 23.18 -25.71 2.84
N SER A 436 22.01 -25.43 2.26
CA SER A 436 20.82 -25.01 3.00
C SER A 436 20.37 -26.02 4.06
N GLU A 437 19.87 -25.51 5.18
CA GLU A 437 19.38 -26.39 6.24
C GLU A 437 18.20 -27.22 5.74
N THR A 438 18.24 -28.53 6.00
CA THR A 438 17.12 -29.41 5.66
C THR A 438 15.94 -29.11 6.58
N ILE A 439 14.90 -28.49 6.04
CA ILE A 439 13.65 -28.24 6.75
C ILE A 439 12.69 -29.45 6.65
N ARG A 440 12.02 -29.75 7.77
CA ARG A 440 10.82 -30.62 7.83
C ARG A 440 10.93 -31.99 7.15
N ASN A 441 12.14 -32.55 7.06
CA ASN A 441 12.44 -33.85 6.45
C ASN A 441 12.47 -34.99 7.49
N GLY A 442 11.31 -35.25 8.10
CA GLY A 442 11.14 -36.23 9.18
C GLY A 442 10.37 -37.49 8.81
N GLU A 443 10.10 -38.34 9.81
CA GLU A 443 9.15 -39.45 9.65
C GLU A 443 7.73 -38.90 9.43
N VAL A 444 7.06 -39.36 8.38
CA VAL A 444 5.67 -38.98 8.09
C VAL A 444 4.73 -39.78 9.00
N THR A 445 4.28 -39.16 10.10
CA THR A 445 3.29 -39.75 11.02
C THR A 445 1.88 -39.22 10.82
N GLU A 446 1.77 -37.96 10.41
CA GLU A 446 0.51 -37.26 10.19
C GLU A 446 0.70 -36.26 9.03
N ILE A 447 -0.38 -35.96 8.31
CA ILE A 447 -0.39 -35.03 7.18
C ILE A 447 -1.59 -34.10 7.36
N TYR A 448 -1.37 -32.81 7.16
CA TYR A 448 -2.42 -31.81 7.07
C TYR A 448 -3.00 -31.81 5.65
N ALA A 449 -4.32 -31.82 5.51
CA ALA A 449 -4.98 -31.86 4.21
C ALA A 449 -6.17 -30.88 4.22
N PRO A 450 -5.92 -29.58 4.02
CA PRO A 450 -6.96 -28.57 3.99
C PRO A 450 -7.87 -28.77 2.77
N TYR A 451 -9.15 -28.41 2.93
CA TYR A 451 -10.16 -28.46 1.86
C TYR A 451 -10.18 -29.78 1.05
N ALA A 452 -9.94 -30.90 1.74
CA ALA A 452 -9.67 -32.16 1.06
C ALA A 452 -10.89 -32.79 0.34
N ALA A 453 -10.66 -33.25 -0.88
CA ALA A 453 -11.52 -34.09 -1.69
C ALA A 453 -11.05 -35.55 -1.68
N SER A 454 -11.99 -36.51 -1.75
CA SER A 454 -11.65 -37.93 -1.84
C SER A 454 -11.19 -38.32 -3.25
N VAL A 455 -10.08 -39.06 -3.36
CA VAL A 455 -9.55 -39.56 -4.65
C VAL A 455 -10.31 -40.79 -5.11
N ARG A 456 -10.59 -40.91 -6.42
CA ARG A 456 -11.29 -42.07 -7.01
C ARG A 456 -10.82 -42.36 -8.42
N THR A 457 -11.24 -43.51 -8.95
CA THR A 457 -11.09 -43.82 -10.39
C THR A 457 -12.31 -43.32 -11.16
N THR A 458 -12.20 -43.23 -12.49
CA THR A 458 -13.33 -42.94 -13.38
C THR A 458 -14.48 -43.93 -13.22
N ASP A 459 -14.15 -45.19 -12.90
CA ASP A 459 -15.12 -46.29 -12.81
C ASP A 459 -15.60 -46.56 -11.37
N GLY A 460 -15.16 -45.76 -10.39
CA GLY A 460 -15.59 -45.88 -9.00
C GLY A 460 -14.42 -45.85 -8.01
N GLN A 461 -14.53 -46.63 -6.93
CA GLN A 461 -13.56 -46.66 -5.84
C GLN A 461 -12.16 -47.07 -6.32
N ILE A 462 -11.14 -46.41 -5.78
CA ILE A 462 -9.73 -46.81 -5.96
C ILE A 462 -9.41 -48.06 -5.12
N ASP A 463 -8.60 -48.98 -5.65
CA ASP A 463 -8.12 -50.15 -4.90
C ASP A 463 -7.28 -49.69 -3.71
N ALA A 464 -7.58 -50.15 -2.50
CA ALA A 464 -6.90 -49.76 -1.27
C ALA A 464 -5.36 -49.95 -1.32
N LYS A 465 -4.84 -50.86 -2.15
CA LYS A 465 -3.38 -51.04 -2.35
C LYS A 465 -2.71 -49.86 -3.04
N ARG A 466 -3.50 -48.96 -3.63
CA ARG A 466 -3.05 -47.75 -4.33
C ARG A 466 -3.25 -46.49 -3.49
N VAL A 467 -3.68 -46.63 -2.23
CA VAL A 467 -3.99 -45.53 -1.32
C VAL A 467 -2.91 -45.46 -0.25
N PRO A 468 -1.88 -44.61 -0.41
CA PRO A 468 -0.88 -44.38 0.65
C PRO A 468 -1.45 -43.58 1.84
N VAL A 469 -2.42 -42.70 1.60
CA VAL A 469 -2.99 -41.80 2.61
C VAL A 469 -4.50 -41.83 2.52
N ALA A 470 -5.14 -42.07 3.67
CA ALA A 470 -6.57 -41.97 3.85
C ALA A 470 -6.88 -41.05 5.03
N ALA A 471 -8.08 -40.48 5.02
CA ALA A 471 -8.55 -39.61 6.09
C ALA A 471 -8.67 -40.38 7.40
N SER A 472 -8.59 -39.65 8.52
CA SER A 472 -8.80 -40.22 9.85
C SER A 472 -10.15 -40.96 9.92
N PRO A 473 -10.27 -42.07 10.67
CA PRO A 473 -11.52 -42.84 10.79
C PRO A 473 -12.73 -42.03 11.31
N THR A 474 -12.50 -40.86 11.89
CA THR A 474 -13.54 -39.94 12.36
C THR A 474 -14.04 -38.98 11.27
N ALA A 475 -13.38 -38.91 10.12
CA ALA A 475 -13.76 -38.04 9.01
C ALA A 475 -15.05 -38.52 8.33
N THR A 476 -15.84 -37.57 7.84
CA THR A 476 -17.06 -37.84 7.08
C THR A 476 -17.03 -37.13 5.74
N GLN A 477 -17.43 -37.82 4.67
CA GLN A 477 -17.58 -37.19 3.35
C GLN A 477 -18.84 -36.32 3.32
N GLN A 478 -18.71 -35.10 2.79
CA GLN A 478 -19.83 -34.20 2.50
C GLN A 478 -19.98 -34.06 0.98
N ASP A 479 -21.22 -33.98 0.50
CA ASP A 479 -21.59 -33.72 -0.90
C ASP A 479 -20.87 -34.57 -1.97
N ALA A 480 -20.53 -35.82 -1.62
CA ALA A 480 -19.78 -36.72 -2.50
C ALA A 480 -20.69 -37.52 -3.45
N ASP A 481 -20.35 -37.51 -4.75
CA ASP A 481 -20.95 -38.39 -5.77
C ASP A 481 -20.72 -39.88 -5.50
N LEU A 482 -19.63 -40.21 -4.83
CA LEU A 482 -19.21 -41.56 -4.49
C LEU A 482 -18.73 -41.60 -3.04
N THR A 483 -19.35 -42.47 -2.25
CA THR A 483 -19.03 -42.67 -0.84
C THR A 483 -18.16 -43.91 -0.64
N TYR A 484 -17.26 -43.83 0.34
CA TYR A 484 -16.44 -44.93 0.82
C TYR A 484 -17.03 -45.46 2.15
N ASP A 485 -17.23 -46.78 2.25
CA ASP A 485 -17.76 -47.44 3.46
C ASP A 485 -16.67 -47.73 4.51
N GLY A 486 -15.61 -46.93 4.54
CA GLY A 486 -14.39 -47.14 5.34
C GLY A 486 -13.39 -46.00 5.14
N ASP A 487 -12.10 -46.33 5.09
CA ASP A 487 -11.02 -45.35 4.87
C ASP A 487 -11.28 -44.52 3.61
N VAL A 488 -11.39 -43.20 3.78
CA VAL A 488 -11.62 -42.25 2.67
C VAL A 488 -10.26 -41.88 2.07
N PRO A 489 -9.96 -42.25 0.82
CA PRO A 489 -8.65 -42.02 0.21
C PRO A 489 -8.41 -40.52 -0.04
N LEU A 490 -7.32 -39.98 0.50
CA LEU A 490 -6.88 -38.59 0.27
C LEU A 490 -5.77 -38.50 -0.78
N VAL A 491 -4.94 -39.54 -0.89
CA VAL A 491 -3.92 -39.64 -1.93
C VAL A 491 -4.06 -40.99 -2.62
N GLY A 492 -4.00 -40.99 -3.95
CA GLY A 492 -4.02 -42.19 -4.78
C GLY A 492 -2.81 -42.24 -5.71
N ILE A 493 -2.21 -43.42 -5.88
CA ILE A 493 -1.02 -43.61 -6.73
C ILE A 493 -1.31 -44.58 -7.88
N ASP A 494 -0.90 -44.21 -9.09
CA ASP A 494 -0.68 -45.10 -10.23
C ASP A 494 0.82 -45.30 -10.49
N GLN A 495 1.38 -46.38 -9.96
CA GLN A 495 2.81 -46.66 -10.14
C GLN A 495 3.18 -47.03 -11.59
N HIS A 496 2.24 -47.54 -12.37
CA HIS A 496 2.53 -47.89 -13.77
C HIS A 496 2.56 -46.62 -14.63
N ALA A 497 1.68 -45.66 -14.35
CA ALA A 497 1.68 -44.37 -15.01
C ALA A 497 2.68 -43.37 -14.39
N ARG A 498 3.22 -43.67 -13.20
CA ARG A 498 4.07 -42.76 -12.39
C ARG A 498 3.33 -41.46 -12.03
N VAL A 499 2.05 -41.58 -11.70
CA VAL A 499 1.19 -40.45 -11.35
C VAL A 499 0.67 -40.65 -9.94
N ALA A 500 0.62 -39.57 -9.17
CA ALA A 500 -0.18 -39.50 -7.96
C ALA A 500 -1.21 -38.38 -8.08
N MET A 501 -2.30 -38.53 -7.33
CA MET A 501 -3.33 -37.53 -7.17
C MET A 501 -3.51 -37.31 -5.67
N ALA A 502 -3.28 -36.09 -5.22
CA ALA A 502 -3.63 -35.64 -3.88
C ALA A 502 -4.94 -34.85 -3.98
N GLY A 503 -5.89 -35.17 -3.12
CA GLY A 503 -7.18 -34.47 -3.08
C GLY A 503 -7.14 -33.17 -2.30
N SER A 504 -5.97 -32.61 -2.02
CA SER A 504 -5.76 -31.44 -1.18
C SER A 504 -4.41 -30.82 -1.53
N THR A 505 -4.29 -29.50 -1.39
CA THR A 505 -3.01 -28.80 -1.48
C THR A 505 -2.22 -29.11 -0.21
N LEU A 506 -1.25 -30.00 -0.31
CA LEU A 506 -0.50 -30.49 0.85
C LEU A 506 0.61 -29.51 1.29
N VAL A 507 1.10 -28.67 0.40
CA VAL A 507 2.11 -27.66 0.74
C VAL A 507 1.56 -26.35 0.21
N ASP A 508 1.26 -25.44 1.12
CA ASP A 508 0.55 -24.19 0.85
C ASP A 508 0.84 -23.23 2.00
N GLU A 509 1.53 -22.14 1.67
CA GLU A 509 2.06 -21.17 2.64
C GLU A 509 0.95 -20.41 3.38
N GLN A 510 -0.25 -20.32 2.80
CA GLN A 510 -1.37 -19.69 3.49
C GLN A 510 -1.73 -20.41 4.80
N PHE A 511 -1.38 -21.68 4.98
CA PHE A 511 -1.61 -22.38 6.25
C PHE A 511 -0.38 -22.39 7.17
N GLU A 512 0.71 -21.78 6.74
CA GLU A 512 1.96 -21.65 7.49
C GLU A 512 2.10 -20.28 8.15
N ASP A 513 1.32 -19.29 7.71
CA ASP A 513 1.24 -17.96 8.30
C ASP A 513 0.50 -17.96 9.65
N SER A 514 1.02 -17.16 10.58
CA SER A 514 0.41 -16.79 11.86
C SER A 514 -1.02 -16.25 11.76
N GLU A 515 -1.42 -15.71 10.60
CA GLU A 515 -2.78 -15.23 10.34
C GLU A 515 -3.82 -16.36 10.25
N PHE A 516 -3.39 -17.60 9.99
CA PHE A 516 -4.25 -18.77 10.00
C PHE A 516 -4.07 -19.54 11.32
N PRO A 517 -5.17 -19.98 11.96
CA PRO A 517 -5.15 -20.39 13.37
C PRO A 517 -4.41 -21.71 13.67
N ASP A 518 -3.95 -22.43 12.64
CA ASP A 518 -3.39 -23.77 12.76
C ASP A 518 -1.88 -23.76 12.43
N ASP A 519 -1.01 -23.95 13.43
CA ASP A 519 0.42 -24.24 13.21
C ASP A 519 0.56 -25.60 12.51
N VAL A 520 0.87 -25.59 11.21
CA VAL A 520 1.03 -26.81 10.41
C VAL A 520 2.48 -27.32 10.34
N SER A 521 3.42 -26.68 11.04
CA SER A 521 4.84 -27.07 11.03
C SER A 521 5.11 -28.48 11.58
N GLY A 522 4.17 -29.01 12.38
CA GLY A 522 4.23 -30.36 12.94
C GLY A 522 3.86 -31.49 11.98
N TYR A 523 3.31 -31.20 10.80
CA TYR A 523 2.85 -32.22 9.86
C TYR A 523 3.93 -32.63 8.86
N GLY A 524 3.93 -33.89 8.45
CA GLY A 524 4.93 -34.49 7.56
C GLY A 524 4.72 -34.20 6.07
N ASN A 525 4.09 -33.07 5.72
CA ASN A 525 3.63 -32.77 4.36
C ASN A 525 4.80 -32.68 3.35
N TYR A 526 5.86 -31.97 3.71
CA TYR A 526 7.07 -31.81 2.91
C TYR A 526 7.77 -33.15 2.66
N ALA A 527 8.04 -33.90 3.74
CA ALA A 527 8.65 -35.23 3.67
C ALA A 527 7.80 -36.24 2.86
N PHE A 528 6.47 -36.13 2.94
CA PHE A 528 5.57 -36.97 2.16
C PHE A 528 5.62 -36.66 0.67
N LEU A 529 5.58 -35.38 0.29
CA LEU A 529 5.62 -34.95 -1.12
C LEU A 529 6.95 -35.35 -1.77
N THR A 530 8.08 -35.10 -1.13
CA THR A 530 9.40 -35.51 -1.63
C THR A 530 9.53 -37.03 -1.74
N SER A 531 9.08 -37.78 -0.73
CA SER A 531 9.01 -39.25 -0.79
C SER A 531 8.12 -39.75 -1.94
N LEU A 532 7.04 -39.03 -2.27
CA LEU A 532 6.14 -39.37 -3.36
C LEU A 532 6.82 -39.15 -4.72
N LEU A 533 7.56 -38.06 -4.88
CA LEU A 533 8.37 -37.76 -6.07
C LEU A 533 9.44 -38.83 -6.29
N ASP A 534 10.23 -39.15 -5.26
CA ASP A 534 11.23 -40.23 -5.26
C ASP A 534 10.62 -41.58 -5.64
N ARG A 535 9.37 -41.83 -5.21
CA ARG A 535 8.70 -43.10 -5.45
C ARG A 535 8.24 -43.24 -6.91
N LEU A 536 7.95 -42.14 -7.58
CA LEU A 536 7.34 -42.11 -8.93
C LEU A 536 8.38 -41.87 -10.03
N SER A 537 9.44 -41.12 -9.72
CA SER A 537 10.51 -40.82 -10.65
C SER A 537 11.69 -41.78 -10.51
N ASP A 538 12.29 -42.18 -11.63
CA ASP A 538 13.66 -42.74 -11.65
C ASP A 538 14.63 -41.76 -12.35
N ARG A 539 14.19 -40.51 -12.54
CA ARG A 539 14.97 -39.47 -13.21
C ARG A 539 15.69 -38.63 -12.16
N GLU A 540 16.91 -38.24 -12.50
CA GLU A 540 17.66 -37.20 -11.81
C GLU A 540 17.42 -35.86 -12.51
N GLY A 541 17.35 -34.77 -11.74
CA GLY A 541 17.11 -33.41 -12.22
C GLY A 541 15.98 -32.70 -11.46
N ASP A 542 15.65 -31.52 -11.91
CA ASP A 542 14.74 -30.59 -11.20
C ASP A 542 13.29 -31.08 -11.20
N VAL A 543 12.57 -30.69 -10.15
CA VAL A 543 11.13 -30.89 -10.01
C VAL A 543 10.45 -29.64 -10.54
N LEU A 544 9.72 -29.78 -11.65
CA LEU A 544 8.95 -28.68 -12.22
C LEU A 544 7.59 -28.59 -11.52
N ILE A 545 7.22 -27.37 -11.12
CA ILE A 545 5.89 -27.02 -10.65
C ILE A 545 5.22 -26.24 -11.78
N ASP A 546 3.99 -26.63 -12.14
CA ASP A 546 3.21 -25.94 -13.17
C ASP A 546 2.33 -24.89 -12.50
N GLY A 547 2.64 -23.60 -12.72
CA GLY A 547 1.91 -22.42 -12.24
C GLY A 547 1.15 -21.64 -13.34
N GLY A 548 1.25 -22.07 -14.60
CA GLY A 548 0.80 -21.29 -15.78
C GLY A 548 -0.71 -21.35 -16.08
N HIS A 549 -1.55 -21.78 -15.14
CA HIS A 549 -2.98 -22.00 -15.38
C HIS A 549 -3.90 -21.19 -14.46
N GLY A 550 -3.39 -20.10 -13.86
CA GLY A 550 -4.11 -19.28 -12.88
C GLY A 550 -4.45 -20.09 -11.64
N GLN A 551 -3.46 -20.87 -11.18
CA GLN A 551 -3.56 -21.82 -10.06
C GLN A 551 -3.50 -21.12 -8.72
#